data_AF-A0A1I7UZJ4-F1
#
_entry.id   AF-A0A1I7UZJ4-F1
#
_cell.length_a   1.000
_cell.length_b   1.000
_cell.length_c   1.000
_cell.angle_alpha   90.00
_cell.angle_beta   90.00
_cell.angle_gamma   90.00
#
_symmetry.space_group_name_H-M   'P 1'
#
loop_
_entity.id
_entity.type
_entity.pdbx_description
1 polymer ?
#
loop_
_entity_poly.entity_id
_entity_poly.type
_entity_poly.pdbx_seq_one_letter_code
_entity_poly.pdbx_strand_id
1 'polypeptide(L)'
;MTTQFPLLKVTDVVFDEILSQLELNEILHLSLCSPKTRKIVRCHMKKSIRYPLYLDTKEDDVMKFGFIGEKGKHFIMMSVQKSEISNERQFEIVSMEGDEEEEEKFKISKYEDHYALISTYEDEWMDGCILVFYHITDLFRNNIDTLYCNKPYTIQFGYKAPLRMTYVGGEDCNDYWNLVSYEREHSVKTGGLQLRTRLSKGYDFTLTREYEYVRVERAQFARSAHVLKLAEKSREVIFDRSELLPQGLNIIFNNWLEHRIDYLKFLSIRMILYREFVAFEGIEHRLTNKTDQIKFKSYTGELYRLSPGKCLRRDDGVIASIHYDPTTQILNFGVLTDMVVCSKG
;
A
#
# COMPACT_ATOMS: atom_id res chain seq x y z
N MET A 1 -46.56 24.62 2.10
CA MET A 1 -46.38 23.73 0.94
C MET A 1 -44.89 23.67 0.66
N THR A 2 -44.25 22.52 0.88
CA THR A 2 -42.85 22.31 0.49
C THR A 2 -42.82 21.95 -0.99
N THR A 3 -42.34 22.85 -1.83
CA THR A 3 -42.10 22.57 -3.25
C THR A 3 -40.99 21.52 -3.37
N GLN A 4 -41.32 20.33 -3.85
CA GLN A 4 -40.34 19.26 -4.06
C GLN A 4 -39.57 19.51 -5.37
N PHE A 5 -38.25 19.58 -5.28
CA PHE A 5 -37.37 19.65 -6.45
C PHE A 5 -37.17 18.24 -7.04
N PRO A 6 -37.59 17.98 -8.29
CA PRO A 6 -37.50 16.65 -8.86
C PRO A 6 -36.08 16.38 -9.40
N LEU A 7 -35.15 16.06 -8.49
CA LEU A 7 -33.73 15.89 -8.80
C LEU A 7 -33.46 14.99 -10.02
N LEU A 8 -34.19 13.89 -10.18
CA LEU A 8 -34.02 12.93 -11.29
C LEU A 8 -34.70 13.35 -12.61
N LYS A 9 -35.30 14.54 -12.67
CA LYS A 9 -35.95 15.09 -13.88
C LYS A 9 -35.22 16.32 -14.44
N VAL A 10 -34.09 16.72 -13.84
CA VAL A 10 -33.26 17.79 -14.39
C VAL A 10 -32.50 17.30 -15.61
N THR A 11 -32.02 18.23 -16.44
CA THR A 11 -31.13 17.91 -17.56
C THR A 11 -29.77 17.42 -17.08
N ASP A 12 -29.11 16.57 -17.87
CA ASP A 12 -27.76 16.05 -17.63
C ASP A 12 -26.76 17.12 -17.18
N VAL A 13 -26.75 18.29 -17.81
CA VAL A 13 -25.84 19.41 -17.47
C VAL A 13 -26.08 19.95 -16.06
N VAL A 14 -27.35 20.06 -15.65
CA VAL A 14 -27.71 20.52 -14.29
C VAL A 14 -27.37 19.44 -13.27
N PHE A 15 -27.53 18.16 -13.62
CA PHE A 15 -27.15 17.06 -12.75
C PHE A 15 -25.63 16.98 -12.56
N ASP A 16 -24.85 17.15 -13.63
CA ASP A 16 -23.39 17.25 -13.59
C ASP A 16 -22.93 18.37 -12.66
N GLU A 17 -23.54 19.55 -12.77
CA GLU A 17 -23.25 20.69 -11.90
C GLU A 17 -23.56 20.37 -10.43
N ILE A 18 -24.72 19.75 -10.14
CA ILE A 18 -25.07 19.31 -8.78
C ILE A 18 -24.03 18.34 -8.25
N LEU A 19 -23.68 17.30 -9.00
CA LEU A 19 -22.67 16.32 -8.57
C LEU A 19 -21.30 16.97 -8.33
N SER A 20 -20.95 17.99 -9.12
CA SER A 20 -19.67 18.70 -8.95
C SER A 20 -19.58 19.50 -7.64
N GLN A 21 -20.73 19.81 -7.02
CA GLN A 21 -20.82 20.52 -5.76
C GLN A 21 -20.90 19.59 -4.54
N LEU A 22 -21.13 18.29 -4.76
CA LEU A 22 -21.24 17.30 -3.69
C LEU A 22 -19.86 16.76 -3.28
N GLU A 23 -19.72 16.48 -1.99
CA GLU A 23 -18.60 15.71 -1.47
C GLU A 23 -18.70 14.22 -1.88
N LEU A 24 -17.57 13.50 -1.83
CA LEU A 24 -17.52 12.10 -2.29
C LEU A 24 -18.49 11.19 -1.52
N ASN A 25 -18.60 11.36 -0.20
CA ASN A 25 -19.56 10.64 0.64
C ASN A 25 -21.01 10.97 0.26
N GLU A 26 -21.33 12.23 -0.05
CA GLU A 26 -22.67 12.63 -0.51
C GLU A 26 -23.02 12.00 -1.86
N ILE A 27 -22.06 11.93 -2.78
CA ILE A 27 -22.20 11.22 -4.07
C ILE A 27 -22.46 9.73 -3.85
N LEU A 28 -21.74 9.11 -2.90
CA LEU A 28 -21.97 7.72 -2.51
C LEU A 28 -23.38 7.55 -1.94
N HIS A 29 -23.81 8.39 -1.00
CA HIS A 29 -25.15 8.27 -0.42
C HIS A 29 -26.25 8.43 -1.47
N LEU A 30 -26.09 9.39 -2.40
CA LEU A 30 -27.01 9.57 -3.50
C LEU A 30 -27.11 8.30 -4.37
N SER A 31 -25.98 7.63 -4.60
CA SER A 31 -25.96 6.37 -5.36
C SER A 31 -26.71 5.22 -4.66
N LEU A 32 -26.87 5.26 -3.34
CA LEU A 32 -27.57 4.24 -2.55
C LEU A 32 -29.11 4.41 -2.56
N CYS A 33 -29.61 5.55 -3.03
CA CYS A 33 -31.05 5.82 -3.00
C CYS A 33 -31.86 4.91 -3.95
N SER A 34 -31.29 4.52 -5.09
CA SER A 34 -31.91 3.57 -6.03
C SER A 34 -30.90 3.12 -7.10
N PRO A 35 -31.12 1.97 -7.77
CA PRO A 35 -30.31 1.57 -8.93
C PRO A 35 -30.31 2.61 -10.05
N LYS A 36 -31.43 3.30 -10.25
CA LYS A 36 -31.54 4.39 -11.23
C LYS A 36 -30.59 5.52 -10.86
N THR A 37 -30.57 5.94 -9.60
CA THR A 37 -29.68 7.01 -9.14
C THR A 37 -28.22 6.57 -9.23
N ARG A 38 -27.88 5.35 -8.83
CA ARG A 38 -26.53 4.78 -9.01
C ARG A 38 -26.08 4.85 -10.47
N LYS A 39 -26.91 4.37 -11.40
CA LYS A 39 -26.59 4.37 -12.83
C LYS A 39 -26.35 5.78 -13.35
N ILE A 40 -27.19 6.73 -12.95
CA ILE A 40 -27.04 8.15 -13.31
C ILE A 40 -25.72 8.68 -12.75
N VAL A 41 -25.48 8.58 -11.44
CA VAL A 41 -24.24 9.04 -10.80
C VAL A 41 -23.02 8.42 -11.49
N ARG A 42 -23.01 7.11 -11.73
CA ARG A 42 -21.92 6.42 -12.42
C ARG A 42 -21.70 6.94 -13.84
N CYS A 43 -22.77 7.27 -14.58
CA CYS A 43 -22.68 7.81 -15.94
C CYS A 43 -22.06 9.22 -15.97
N HIS A 44 -22.33 10.04 -14.95
CA HIS A 44 -21.86 11.41 -14.82
C HIS A 44 -20.47 11.51 -14.15
N MET A 45 -20.14 10.60 -13.25
CA MET A 45 -18.82 10.41 -12.65
C MET A 45 -17.84 9.75 -13.63
N LYS A 46 -17.61 10.39 -14.79
CA LYS A 46 -16.68 9.90 -15.82
C LYS A 46 -15.20 10.04 -15.44
N LYS A 47 -14.89 10.77 -14.36
CA LYS A 47 -13.51 10.97 -13.91
C LYS A 47 -13.17 9.93 -12.86
N SER A 48 -12.08 9.19 -13.09
CA SER A 48 -11.51 8.36 -12.04
C SER A 48 -11.01 9.25 -10.90
N ILE A 49 -11.26 8.81 -9.68
CA ILE A 49 -10.67 9.46 -8.51
C ILE A 49 -9.20 9.06 -8.45
N ARG A 50 -8.30 10.05 -8.43
CA ARG A 50 -6.85 9.80 -8.33
C ARG A 50 -6.37 9.56 -6.89
N TYR A 51 -7.27 9.67 -5.92
CA TYR A 51 -6.94 9.46 -4.52
C TYR A 51 -6.78 7.95 -4.23
N PRO A 52 -5.73 7.55 -3.49
CA PRO A 52 -5.56 6.18 -3.03
C PRO A 52 -6.76 5.73 -2.19
N LEU A 53 -7.15 4.46 -2.36
CA LEU A 53 -8.15 3.85 -1.50
C LEU A 53 -7.53 3.57 -0.13
N TYR A 54 -8.31 3.79 0.92
CA TYR A 54 -7.97 3.53 2.31
C TYR A 54 -8.99 2.60 2.95
N LEU A 55 -8.50 1.56 3.61
CA LEU A 55 -9.25 0.59 4.40
C LEU A 55 -8.76 0.65 5.85
N ASP A 56 -9.55 1.26 6.71
CA ASP A 56 -9.31 1.23 8.15
C ASP A 56 -9.88 -0.06 8.74
N THR A 57 -9.00 -0.88 9.31
CA THR A 57 -9.36 -2.15 9.98
C THR A 57 -8.72 -2.20 11.37
N LYS A 58 -8.55 -1.04 12.02
CA LYS A 58 -7.99 -0.94 13.37
C LYS A 58 -8.92 -1.52 14.43
N GLU A 59 -10.23 -1.42 14.20
CA GLU A 59 -11.28 -1.95 15.07
C GLU A 59 -11.70 -3.33 14.51
N ASP A 60 -11.73 -4.37 15.34
CA ASP A 60 -12.01 -5.74 14.85
C ASP A 60 -13.43 -5.93 14.31
N ASP A 61 -14.36 -5.10 14.78
CA ASP A 61 -15.77 -5.15 14.44
C ASP A 61 -16.18 -4.05 13.46
N VAL A 62 -15.25 -3.22 12.99
CA VAL A 62 -15.54 -2.10 12.09
C VAL A 62 -14.51 -2.00 10.98
N MET A 63 -14.97 -2.02 9.74
CA MET A 63 -14.15 -1.69 8.58
C MET A 63 -14.60 -0.37 7.99
N LYS A 64 -13.70 0.60 7.85
CA LYS A 64 -14.01 1.91 7.24
C LYS A 64 -13.35 1.98 5.86
N PHE A 65 -14.14 2.35 4.86
CA PHE A 65 -13.72 2.53 3.48
C PHE A 65 -13.61 4.02 3.21
N GLY A 66 -12.54 4.44 2.55
CA GLY A 66 -12.27 5.84 2.34
C GLY A 66 -11.24 6.14 1.28
N PHE A 67 -10.96 7.43 1.09
CA PHE A 67 -9.90 7.91 0.22
C PHE A 67 -8.90 8.76 1.00
N ILE A 68 -7.64 8.74 0.58
CA ILE A 68 -6.62 9.67 1.07
C ILE A 68 -6.53 10.83 0.10
N GLY A 69 -7.11 11.97 0.49
CA GLY A 69 -7.09 13.17 -0.32
C GLY A 69 -5.79 13.96 -0.19
N GLU A 70 -5.84 15.22 -0.64
CA GLU A 70 -4.69 16.12 -0.57
C GLU A 70 -4.20 16.29 0.87
N LYS A 71 -2.87 16.44 1.02
CA LYS A 71 -2.18 16.59 2.31
C LYS A 71 -2.36 15.40 3.27
N GLY A 72 -2.81 14.25 2.77
CA GLY A 72 -3.02 13.06 3.59
C GLY A 72 -4.29 13.09 4.44
N LYS A 73 -5.25 13.97 4.14
CA LYS A 73 -6.55 13.96 4.84
C LYS A 73 -7.32 12.71 4.43
N HIS A 74 -7.78 11.94 5.42
CA HIS A 74 -8.61 10.77 5.18
C HIS A 74 -10.08 11.20 5.09
N PHE A 75 -10.79 10.66 4.10
CA PHE A 75 -12.22 10.86 3.90
C PHE A 75 -12.89 9.50 4.01
N ILE A 76 -13.68 9.31 5.06
CA ILE A 76 -14.45 8.07 5.23
C ILE A 76 -15.71 8.19 4.38
N MET A 77 -15.90 7.19 3.53
CA MET A 77 -17.02 7.09 2.60
C MET A 77 -18.16 6.31 3.24
N MET A 78 -17.82 5.13 3.77
CA MET A 78 -18.76 4.23 4.42
C MET A 78 -18.00 3.32 5.36
N SER A 79 -18.67 2.80 6.39
CA SER A 79 -18.12 1.73 7.22
C SER A 79 -19.05 0.52 7.22
N VAL A 80 -18.52 -0.63 7.64
CA VAL A 80 -19.27 -1.87 7.81
C VAL A 80 -19.02 -2.38 9.22
N GLN A 81 -20.09 -2.59 9.99
CA GLN A 81 -20.01 -2.92 11.42
C GLN A 81 -20.57 -4.30 11.71
N LYS A 82 -19.87 -5.07 12.55
CA LYS A 82 -20.37 -6.32 13.13
C LYS A 82 -21.33 -5.95 14.27
N SER A 83 -22.59 -6.34 14.13
CA SER A 83 -23.70 -6.15 15.07
C SER A 83 -24.26 -4.72 15.19
N GLU A 84 -25.54 -4.66 15.55
CA GLU A 84 -26.22 -3.40 15.91
C GLU A 84 -25.67 -2.91 17.25
N ILE A 85 -24.93 -1.80 17.24
CA ILE A 85 -24.63 -1.10 18.50
C ILE A 85 -25.98 -0.66 19.08
N SER A 86 -26.25 -1.05 20.33
CA SER A 86 -27.49 -0.81 21.08
C SER A 86 -27.71 0.68 21.41
N ASN A 87 -27.84 1.50 20.38
CA ASN A 87 -28.09 2.92 20.48
C ASN A 87 -29.43 3.23 19.83
N GLU A 88 -30.14 4.24 20.34
CA GLU A 88 -31.41 4.78 19.83
C GLU A 88 -31.30 5.40 18.41
N ARG A 89 -30.39 4.90 17.59
CA ARG A 89 -30.07 5.41 16.26
C ARG A 89 -31.16 5.02 15.27
N GLN A 90 -31.40 5.93 14.33
CA GLN A 90 -32.29 5.66 13.20
C GLN A 90 -31.56 4.79 12.17
N PHE A 91 -32.31 3.83 11.64
CA PHE A 91 -31.85 2.95 10.57
C PHE A 91 -32.65 3.23 9.31
N GLU A 92 -31.95 3.24 8.19
CA GLU A 92 -32.51 3.32 6.85
C GLU A 92 -32.23 2.02 6.11
N ILE A 93 -33.11 1.65 5.18
CA ILE A 93 -32.90 0.48 4.31
C ILE A 93 -32.52 0.99 2.93
N VAL A 94 -31.38 0.53 2.43
CA VAL A 94 -30.89 0.83 1.08
C VAL A 94 -30.74 -0.43 0.24
N SER A 95 -30.90 -0.30 -1.07
CA SER A 95 -30.61 -1.38 -2.02
C SER A 95 -29.17 -1.26 -2.51
N MET A 96 -28.40 -2.34 -2.42
CA MET A 96 -27.12 -2.51 -3.13
C MET A 96 -27.24 -3.70 -4.10
N GLU A 97 -26.41 -3.71 -5.14
CA GLU A 97 -26.37 -4.84 -6.08
C GLU A 97 -25.52 -5.95 -5.48
N GLY A 98 -26.12 -7.12 -5.32
CA GLY A 98 -25.47 -8.34 -4.83
C GLY A 98 -24.71 -9.09 -5.92
N ASP A 99 -24.19 -10.26 -5.56
CA ASP A 99 -23.32 -11.07 -6.42
C ASP A 99 -24.03 -11.63 -7.68
N GLU A 100 -25.35 -11.79 -7.64
CA GLU A 100 -26.16 -12.32 -8.75
C GLU A 100 -26.91 -11.24 -9.55
N GLU A 101 -26.46 -9.98 -9.48
CA GLU A 101 -27.18 -8.81 -10.03
C GLU A 101 -28.58 -8.60 -9.38
N GLU A 102 -28.90 -9.34 -8.31
CA GLU A 102 -30.10 -9.14 -7.51
C GLU A 102 -29.92 -7.96 -6.55
N GLU A 103 -31.01 -7.24 -6.28
CA GLU A 103 -31.01 -6.17 -5.28
C GLU A 103 -31.09 -6.75 -3.87
N GLU A 104 -30.04 -6.54 -3.09
CA GLU A 104 -30.02 -6.87 -1.68
C GLU A 104 -30.27 -5.62 -0.83
N LYS A 105 -31.05 -5.81 0.24
CA LYS A 105 -31.46 -4.71 1.14
C LYS A 105 -30.62 -4.72 2.40
N PHE A 106 -29.95 -3.61 2.65
CA PHE A 106 -29.07 -3.43 3.79
C PHE A 106 -29.58 -2.36 4.73
N LYS A 107 -29.39 -2.60 6.03
CA LYS A 107 -29.58 -1.57 7.03
C LYS A 107 -28.35 -0.68 7.07
N ILE A 108 -28.56 0.62 6.97
CA ILE A 108 -27.52 1.63 7.20
C ILE A 108 -27.92 2.56 8.34
N SER A 109 -26.92 3.15 8.99
CA SER A 109 -27.12 4.19 10.01
C SER A 109 -26.16 5.35 9.78
N LYS A 110 -26.64 6.57 10.01
CA LYS A 110 -25.85 7.79 9.86
C LYS A 110 -24.96 8.02 11.08
N TYR A 111 -23.67 8.28 10.82
CA TYR A 111 -22.68 8.78 11.77
C TYR A 111 -22.40 10.26 11.48
N GLU A 112 -21.57 10.90 12.32
CA GLU A 112 -21.25 12.33 12.15
C GLU A 112 -20.60 12.64 10.80
N ASP A 113 -19.76 11.73 10.29
CA ASP A 113 -18.90 11.93 9.13
C ASP A 113 -19.16 10.95 7.96
N HIS A 114 -19.91 9.87 8.17
CA HIS A 114 -20.19 8.86 7.14
C HIS A 114 -21.46 8.05 7.47
N TYR A 115 -21.86 7.13 6.58
CA TYR A 115 -22.86 6.10 6.89
C TYR A 115 -22.18 4.76 7.17
N ALA A 116 -22.77 3.97 8.07
CA ALA A 116 -22.34 2.61 8.35
C ALA A 116 -23.38 1.62 7.86
N LEU A 117 -22.95 0.60 7.11
CA LEU A 117 -23.71 -0.61 6.85
C LEU A 117 -23.61 -1.52 8.08
N ILE A 118 -24.75 -2.00 8.54
CA ILE A 118 -24.82 -2.86 9.72
C ILE A 118 -25.01 -4.30 9.26
N SER A 119 -24.09 -5.15 9.66
CA SER A 119 -24.17 -6.59 9.45
C SER A 119 -24.60 -7.28 10.74
N THR A 120 -25.54 -8.22 10.65
CA THR A 120 -26.06 -8.96 11.80
C THR A 120 -25.24 -10.20 12.15
N TYR A 121 -24.60 -10.81 11.16
CA TYR A 121 -23.78 -12.02 11.33
C TYR A 121 -22.34 -11.84 10.83
N GLU A 122 -21.41 -12.69 11.28
CA GLU A 122 -19.99 -12.58 10.88
C GLU A 122 -19.78 -12.84 9.38
N ASP A 123 -20.46 -13.84 8.82
CA ASP A 123 -20.38 -14.15 7.39
C ASP A 123 -20.91 -12.96 6.56
N GLU A 124 -22.06 -12.41 6.98
CA GLU A 124 -22.64 -11.20 6.39
C GLU A 124 -21.74 -9.96 6.51
N TRP A 125 -20.85 -9.90 7.50
CA TRP A 125 -19.97 -8.73 7.68
C TRP A 125 -18.91 -8.67 6.59
N MET A 126 -18.32 -9.82 6.25
CA MET A 126 -17.38 -9.89 5.15
C MET A 126 -18.07 -9.62 3.81
N ASP A 127 -19.29 -10.14 3.61
CA ASP A 127 -20.08 -9.87 2.42
C ASP A 127 -20.42 -8.38 2.32
N GLY A 128 -20.84 -7.75 3.41
CA GLY A 128 -21.04 -6.30 3.48
C GLY A 128 -19.77 -5.50 3.15
N CYS A 129 -18.60 -5.96 3.61
CA CYS A 129 -17.31 -5.34 3.25
C CYS A 129 -17.01 -5.47 1.75
N ILE A 130 -17.25 -6.65 1.17
CA ILE A 130 -17.10 -6.91 -0.27
C ILE A 130 -18.02 -6.00 -1.08
N LEU A 131 -19.29 -5.91 -0.69
CA LEU A 131 -20.29 -5.10 -1.37
C LEU A 131 -19.96 -3.62 -1.33
N VAL A 132 -19.57 -3.08 -0.16
CA VAL A 132 -19.15 -1.67 -0.05
C VAL A 132 -17.91 -1.40 -0.89
N PHE A 133 -16.93 -2.31 -0.89
CA PHE A 133 -15.75 -2.20 -1.72
C PHE A 133 -16.08 -2.18 -3.22
N TYR A 134 -16.91 -3.10 -3.70
CA TYR A 134 -17.33 -3.16 -5.10
C TYR A 134 -18.16 -1.96 -5.50
N HIS A 135 -19.08 -1.51 -4.64
CA HIS A 135 -19.90 -0.35 -4.90
C HIS A 135 -19.06 0.92 -5.03
N ILE A 136 -18.07 1.13 -4.14
CA ILE A 136 -17.12 2.26 -4.23
C ILE A 136 -16.28 2.17 -5.51
N THR A 137 -15.74 1.00 -5.84
CA THR A 137 -14.86 0.85 -7.01
C THR A 137 -15.60 1.00 -8.34
N ASP A 138 -16.82 0.46 -8.46
CA ASP A 138 -17.70 0.65 -9.62
C ASP A 138 -18.11 2.13 -9.78
N LEU A 139 -18.55 2.77 -8.69
CA LEU A 139 -19.05 4.14 -8.73
C LEU A 139 -17.98 5.14 -9.18
N PHE A 140 -16.78 5.03 -8.62
CA PHE A 140 -15.69 5.96 -8.90
C PHE A 140 -14.75 5.50 -10.02
N ARG A 141 -15.13 4.42 -10.73
CA ARG A 141 -14.42 3.83 -11.88
C ARG A 141 -12.92 3.73 -11.64
N ASN A 142 -12.56 3.32 -10.43
CA ASN A 142 -11.20 3.43 -9.96
C ASN A 142 -10.51 2.08 -10.18
N ASN A 143 -9.64 2.00 -11.18
CA ASN A 143 -8.56 1.03 -11.10
C ASN A 143 -7.71 1.47 -9.92
N ILE A 144 -7.91 0.82 -8.78
CA ILE A 144 -7.15 1.11 -7.57
C ILE A 144 -5.69 0.84 -7.93
N ASP A 145 -4.92 1.91 -8.06
CA ASP A 145 -3.47 1.82 -8.28
C ASP A 145 -2.75 1.63 -6.94
N THR A 146 -3.24 2.30 -5.91
CA THR A 146 -2.63 2.35 -4.59
C THR A 146 -3.66 2.09 -3.50
N LEU A 147 -3.31 1.18 -2.58
CA LEU A 147 -4.14 0.79 -1.45
C LEU A 147 -3.41 1.02 -0.12
N TYR A 148 -4.09 1.65 0.82
CA TYR A 148 -3.67 1.74 2.21
C TYR A 148 -4.60 0.89 3.06
N CYS A 149 -4.05 -0.03 3.84
CA CYS A 149 -4.85 -0.89 4.71
C CYS A 149 -4.12 -1.17 6.02
N ASN A 150 -4.84 -1.32 7.12
CA ASN A 150 -4.23 -1.73 8.38
C ASN A 150 -3.92 -3.23 8.39
N LYS A 151 -4.88 -4.07 7.97
CA LYS A 151 -4.76 -5.53 7.88
C LYS A 151 -5.12 -5.99 6.46
N PRO A 152 -4.17 -6.53 5.66
CA PRO A 152 -4.39 -6.75 4.24
C PRO A 152 -5.09 -8.07 3.92
N TYR A 153 -5.24 -8.98 4.89
CA TYR A 153 -6.01 -10.22 4.69
C TYR A 153 -7.50 -9.94 4.42
N THR A 154 -7.99 -8.77 4.82
CA THR A 154 -9.35 -8.30 4.49
C THR A 154 -9.53 -8.09 2.99
N ILE A 155 -8.46 -7.87 2.24
CA ILE A 155 -8.51 -7.60 0.79
C ILE A 155 -8.62 -8.91 -0.02
N GLN A 156 -9.21 -9.97 0.53
CA GLN A 156 -9.62 -11.15 -0.24
C GLN A 156 -10.93 -10.90 -1.00
N PHE A 157 -11.33 -9.63 -1.19
CA PHE A 157 -12.56 -9.18 -1.84
C PHE A 157 -12.62 -9.46 -3.36
N GLY A 158 -12.00 -10.52 -3.87
CA GLY A 158 -12.09 -10.89 -5.29
C GLY A 158 -11.52 -9.87 -6.29
N TYR A 159 -10.85 -8.81 -5.83
CA TYR A 159 -10.26 -7.80 -6.73
C TYR A 159 -9.09 -8.40 -7.52
N LYS A 160 -9.32 -8.65 -8.81
CA LYS A 160 -8.36 -9.37 -9.67
C LYS A 160 -7.26 -8.47 -10.27
N ALA A 161 -7.50 -7.16 -10.34
CA ALA A 161 -6.54 -6.26 -10.96
C ALA A 161 -5.31 -6.06 -10.06
N PRO A 162 -4.09 -6.11 -10.61
CA PRO A 162 -2.88 -5.89 -9.83
C PRO A 162 -2.81 -4.42 -9.39
N LEU A 163 -2.45 -4.21 -8.12
CA LEU A 163 -2.13 -2.90 -7.58
C LEU A 163 -0.69 -2.53 -7.97
N ARG A 164 -0.41 -1.24 -8.10
CA ARG A 164 0.97 -0.75 -8.18
C ARG A 164 1.62 -0.73 -6.81
N MET A 165 0.90 -0.32 -5.77
CA MET A 165 1.41 -0.17 -4.41
C MET A 165 0.37 -0.57 -3.34
N THR A 166 0.82 -1.32 -2.33
CA THR A 166 0.06 -1.60 -1.11
C THR A 166 0.85 -1.10 0.11
N TYR A 167 0.22 -0.26 0.91
CA TYR A 167 0.73 0.22 2.19
C TYR A 167 -0.01 -0.48 3.31
N VAL A 168 0.73 -1.21 4.13
CA VAL A 168 0.15 -2.00 5.19
C VAL A 168 0.56 -1.50 6.58
N GLY A 169 -0.43 -1.32 7.44
CA GLY A 169 -0.26 -0.80 8.79
C GLY A 169 -0.25 0.73 8.84
N GLY A 170 0.09 1.25 10.02
CA GLY A 170 0.19 2.69 10.29
C GLY A 170 0.70 2.94 11.71
N GLU A 171 0.90 4.20 12.07
CA GLU A 171 1.44 4.56 13.39
C GLU A 171 0.57 4.08 14.55
N ASP A 172 -0.75 4.08 14.36
CA ASP A 172 -1.73 3.68 15.39
C ASP A 172 -2.13 2.20 15.32
N CYS A 173 -1.47 1.41 14.46
CA CYS A 173 -1.80 0.00 14.32
C CYS A 173 -0.94 -0.83 15.29
N ASN A 174 -1.56 -1.28 16.38
CA ASN A 174 -0.90 -2.10 17.41
C ASN A 174 -0.89 -3.60 17.08
N ASP A 175 -1.68 -4.01 16.10
CA ASP A 175 -1.81 -5.40 15.72
C ASP A 175 -0.70 -5.84 14.79
N TYR A 176 -0.10 -6.97 15.14
CA TYR A 176 0.81 -7.68 14.26
C TYR A 176 0.00 -8.49 13.25
N TRP A 177 0.23 -8.25 11.96
CA TRP A 177 -0.32 -9.07 10.90
C TRP A 177 0.81 -9.87 10.24
N ASN A 178 0.49 -11.06 9.75
CA ASN A 178 1.47 -11.98 9.19
C ASN A 178 1.56 -11.84 7.66
N LEU A 179 2.74 -11.54 7.14
CA LEU A 179 3.02 -11.47 5.70
C LEU A 179 2.62 -12.74 4.96
N VAL A 180 2.84 -13.91 5.59
CA VAL A 180 2.48 -15.22 5.02
C VAL A 180 0.99 -15.31 4.68
N SER A 181 0.12 -14.66 5.45
CA SER A 181 -1.32 -14.63 5.17
C SER A 181 -1.66 -13.79 3.92
N TYR A 182 -0.88 -12.74 3.64
CA TYR A 182 -1.02 -11.90 2.45
C TYR A 182 -0.35 -12.51 1.20
N GLU A 183 0.61 -13.40 1.40
CA GLU A 183 1.30 -14.14 0.34
C GLU A 183 0.52 -15.40 -0.14
N ARG A 184 -0.72 -15.58 0.34
CA ARG A 184 -1.63 -16.63 -0.16
C ARG A 184 -2.12 -16.31 -1.57
N GLU A 185 -2.39 -17.35 -2.36
CA GLU A 185 -2.72 -17.25 -3.79
C GLU A 185 -3.92 -16.33 -4.11
N HIS A 186 -4.89 -16.25 -3.19
CA HIS A 186 -6.12 -15.46 -3.37
C HIS A 186 -5.99 -13.98 -2.98
N SER A 187 -4.84 -13.55 -2.45
CA SER A 187 -4.64 -12.16 -2.06
C SER A 187 -4.28 -11.28 -3.26
N VAL A 188 -4.78 -10.04 -3.25
CA VAL A 188 -4.51 -9.04 -4.30
C VAL A 188 -3.01 -8.93 -4.58
N LYS A 189 -2.65 -9.02 -5.85
CA LYS A 189 -1.26 -8.86 -6.31
C LYS A 189 -0.90 -7.37 -6.30
N THR A 190 0.31 -7.05 -5.84
CA THR A 190 0.85 -5.69 -5.92
C THR A 190 2.28 -5.71 -6.45
N GLY A 191 2.64 -4.71 -7.25
CA GLY A 191 4.03 -4.52 -7.69
C GLY A 191 4.94 -4.06 -6.56
N GLY A 192 4.41 -3.26 -5.63
CA GLY A 192 5.15 -2.76 -4.48
C GLY A 192 4.41 -2.89 -3.16
N LEU A 193 5.16 -3.16 -2.09
CA LEU A 193 4.65 -3.40 -0.74
C LEU A 193 5.41 -2.56 0.27
N GLN A 194 4.69 -1.85 1.14
CA GLN A 194 5.28 -1.08 2.24
C GLN A 194 4.68 -1.48 3.59
N LEU A 195 5.53 -2.00 4.47
CA LEU A 195 5.21 -2.41 5.83
C LEU A 195 5.50 -1.24 6.78
N ARG A 196 4.45 -0.64 7.36
CA ARG A 196 4.53 0.59 8.17
C ARG A 196 4.50 0.34 9.68
N THR A 197 4.04 -0.82 10.10
CA THR A 197 3.96 -1.21 11.51
C THR A 197 5.30 -1.68 12.05
N ARG A 198 5.44 -1.65 13.39
CA ARG A 198 6.55 -2.29 14.09
C ARG A 198 6.42 -3.80 13.95
N LEU A 199 7.46 -4.45 13.45
CA LEU A 199 7.45 -5.91 13.28
C LEU A 199 7.96 -6.62 14.53
N SER A 200 7.34 -7.77 14.84
CA SER A 200 7.68 -8.60 15.99
C SER A 200 9.04 -9.29 15.80
N LYS A 201 9.63 -9.77 16.90
CA LYS A 201 10.84 -10.59 16.84
C LYS A 201 10.52 -11.91 16.17
N GLY A 202 11.32 -12.29 15.17
CA GLY A 202 11.09 -13.52 14.39
C GLY A 202 10.01 -13.38 13.31
N TYR A 203 9.70 -12.14 12.90
CA TYR A 203 8.78 -11.89 11.80
C TYR A 203 9.20 -12.64 10.53
N ASP A 204 8.24 -13.32 9.89
CA ASP A 204 8.52 -14.08 8.69
C ASP A 204 8.40 -13.20 7.44
N PHE A 205 9.55 -12.90 6.83
CA PHE A 205 9.64 -12.13 5.58
C PHE A 205 9.62 -13.01 4.33
N THR A 206 9.17 -14.26 4.43
CA THR A 206 9.10 -15.15 3.27
C THR A 206 8.08 -14.61 2.26
N LEU A 207 8.54 -14.35 1.04
CA LEU A 207 7.73 -13.94 -0.09
C LEU A 207 7.50 -15.14 -1.02
N THR A 208 6.27 -15.31 -1.50
CA THR A 208 5.91 -16.38 -2.44
C THR A 208 5.90 -15.90 -3.89
N ARG A 209 5.88 -14.58 -4.10
CA ARG A 209 5.88 -13.92 -5.42
C ARG A 209 6.96 -12.86 -5.52
N GLU A 210 7.24 -12.46 -6.75
CA GLU A 210 8.21 -11.41 -7.06
C GLU A 210 7.58 -10.03 -6.88
N TYR A 211 8.40 -9.09 -6.41
CA TYR A 211 8.06 -7.69 -6.17
C TYR A 211 9.05 -6.77 -6.88
N GLU A 212 8.56 -5.65 -7.41
CA GLU A 212 9.44 -4.56 -7.84
C GLU A 212 9.99 -3.81 -6.62
N TYR A 213 9.20 -3.71 -5.54
CA TYR A 213 9.53 -2.88 -4.40
C TYR A 213 9.01 -3.43 -3.08
N VAL A 214 9.89 -3.55 -2.09
CA VAL A 214 9.49 -3.80 -0.70
C VAL A 214 10.16 -2.81 0.24
N ARG A 215 9.36 -2.10 1.04
CA ARG A 215 9.85 -1.20 2.10
C ARG A 215 9.34 -1.63 3.45
N VAL A 216 10.23 -1.59 4.44
CA VAL A 216 9.93 -1.92 5.83
C VAL A 216 10.34 -0.72 6.69
N GLU A 217 9.36 0.01 7.19
CA GLU A 217 9.62 1.25 7.94
C GLU A 217 10.25 0.98 9.31
N ARG A 218 9.84 -0.12 9.98
CA ARG A 218 10.16 -0.39 11.39
C ARG A 218 10.56 -1.85 11.61
N ALA A 219 11.79 -2.18 11.25
CA ALA A 219 12.35 -3.53 11.33
C ALA A 219 13.50 -3.65 12.37
N GLN A 220 13.28 -3.18 13.59
CA GLN A 220 14.30 -3.18 14.65
C GLN A 220 14.93 -4.57 14.89
N PHE A 221 14.15 -5.66 14.76
CA PHE A 221 14.67 -7.01 14.96
C PHE A 221 15.16 -7.68 13.67
N ALA A 222 15.17 -6.95 12.54
CA ALA A 222 15.69 -7.48 11.29
C ALA A 222 17.20 -7.78 11.43
N ARG A 223 17.61 -8.80 10.69
CA ARG A 223 18.95 -9.38 10.64
C ARG A 223 19.22 -9.72 9.18
N SER A 224 20.45 -10.04 8.82
CA SER A 224 20.81 -10.34 7.41
C SER A 224 19.89 -11.38 6.78
N ALA A 225 19.55 -12.45 7.49
CA ALA A 225 18.62 -13.48 6.99
C ALA A 225 17.25 -12.93 6.57
N HIS A 226 16.73 -11.93 7.29
CA HIS A 226 15.46 -11.28 6.93
C HIS A 226 15.60 -10.40 5.68
N VAL A 227 16.73 -9.71 5.52
CA VAL A 227 17.02 -8.92 4.32
C VAL A 227 17.17 -9.83 3.10
N LEU A 228 17.86 -10.97 3.26
CA LEU A 228 18.05 -11.97 2.19
C LEU A 228 16.71 -12.53 1.72
N LYS A 229 15.81 -12.93 2.64
CA LYS A 229 14.46 -13.41 2.29
C LYS A 229 13.69 -12.44 1.39
N LEU A 230 13.78 -11.13 1.67
CA LEU A 230 13.16 -10.12 0.82
C LEU A 230 13.90 -9.95 -0.51
N ALA A 231 15.23 -9.87 -0.47
CA ALA A 231 16.08 -9.64 -1.64
C ALA A 231 16.03 -10.77 -2.67
N GLU A 232 15.74 -12.01 -2.26
CA GLU A 232 15.54 -13.16 -3.15
C GLU A 232 14.36 -12.97 -4.12
N LYS A 233 13.36 -12.18 -3.73
CA LYS A 233 12.10 -11.98 -4.47
C LYS A 233 11.74 -10.52 -4.71
N SER A 234 12.62 -9.59 -4.37
CA SER A 234 12.36 -8.15 -4.51
C SER A 234 13.49 -7.46 -5.27
N ARG A 235 13.11 -6.67 -6.28
CA ARG A 235 14.07 -5.88 -7.07
C ARG A 235 14.62 -4.72 -6.26
N GLU A 236 13.79 -4.08 -5.44
CA GLU A 236 14.18 -3.02 -4.52
C GLU A 236 13.77 -3.36 -3.08
N VAL A 237 14.69 -3.21 -2.14
CA VAL A 237 14.44 -3.46 -0.71
C VAL A 237 14.88 -2.26 0.12
N ILE A 238 13.99 -1.74 0.96
CA ILE A 238 14.27 -0.59 1.81
C ILE A 238 13.93 -0.89 3.27
N PHE A 239 14.86 -0.59 4.17
CA PHE A 239 14.69 -0.68 5.61
C PHE A 239 14.98 0.70 6.25
N ASP A 240 13.93 1.40 6.67
CA ASP A 240 14.09 2.76 7.23
C ASP A 240 14.60 2.77 8.67
N ARG A 241 14.34 1.70 9.43
CA ARG A 241 14.83 1.52 10.80
C ARG A 241 15.19 0.05 11.01
N SER A 242 16.47 -0.21 11.20
CA SER A 242 17.03 -1.54 11.33
C SER A 242 18.17 -1.56 12.34
N GLU A 243 18.28 -2.63 13.13
CA GLU A 243 19.46 -2.92 13.96
C GLU A 243 20.45 -3.84 13.24
N LEU A 244 20.45 -3.85 11.90
CA LEU A 244 21.41 -4.63 11.13
C LEU A 244 22.84 -4.20 11.50
N LEU A 245 23.65 -5.18 11.89
CA LEU A 245 25.06 -4.99 12.20
C LEU A 245 25.91 -5.03 10.93
N PRO A 246 27.12 -4.42 10.93
CA PRO A 246 28.04 -4.46 9.79
C PRO A 246 28.36 -5.87 9.28
N GLN A 247 28.45 -6.88 10.16
CA GLN A 247 28.64 -8.29 9.76
C GLN A 247 27.48 -8.80 8.89
N GLY A 248 26.27 -8.29 9.14
CA GLY A 248 25.09 -8.60 8.35
C GLY A 248 25.19 -8.07 6.92
N LEU A 249 25.82 -6.91 6.70
CA LEU A 249 26.10 -6.40 5.36
C LEU A 249 27.10 -7.28 4.61
N ASN A 250 28.16 -7.72 5.30
CA ASN A 250 29.14 -8.62 4.68
C ASN A 250 28.48 -9.90 4.17
N ILE A 251 27.58 -10.50 4.97
CA ILE A 251 26.77 -11.64 4.54
C ILE A 251 25.95 -11.30 3.29
N ILE A 252 25.27 -10.14 3.26
CA ILE A 252 24.45 -9.72 2.12
C ILE A 252 25.31 -9.53 0.85
N PHE A 253 26.45 -8.84 0.96
CA PHE A 253 27.34 -8.61 -0.18
C PHE A 253 27.92 -9.92 -0.72
N ASN A 254 28.33 -10.85 0.15
CA ASN A 254 28.77 -12.17 -0.30
C ASN A 254 27.66 -12.96 -1.00
N ASN A 255 26.42 -12.94 -0.48
CA ASN A 255 25.28 -13.58 -1.17
C ASN A 255 25.02 -12.97 -2.56
N TRP A 256 25.18 -11.65 -2.72
CA TRP A 256 25.05 -11.00 -4.01
C TRP A 256 26.18 -11.35 -4.99
N LEU A 257 27.43 -11.39 -4.49
CA LEU A 257 28.61 -11.83 -5.24
C LEU A 257 28.48 -13.28 -5.72
N GLU A 258 27.89 -14.15 -4.89
CA GLU A 258 27.63 -15.57 -5.18
C GLU A 258 26.36 -15.81 -6.01
N HIS A 259 25.74 -14.76 -6.57
CA HIS A 259 24.51 -14.86 -7.38
C HIS A 259 23.28 -15.42 -6.65
N ARG A 260 23.23 -15.38 -5.31
CA ARG A 260 22.08 -15.89 -4.54
C ARG A 260 20.91 -14.90 -4.46
N ILE A 261 21.18 -13.61 -4.71
CA ILE A 261 20.19 -12.51 -4.70
C ILE A 261 20.39 -11.61 -5.92
N ASP A 262 20.46 -12.20 -7.11
CA ASP A 262 20.73 -11.51 -8.38
C ASP A 262 19.57 -10.63 -8.88
N TYR A 263 18.35 -10.93 -8.45
CA TYR A 263 17.15 -10.14 -8.70
C TYR A 263 17.21 -8.75 -8.03
N LEU A 264 17.87 -8.64 -6.88
CA LEU A 264 18.06 -7.38 -6.16
C LEU A 264 18.88 -6.37 -6.99
N LYS A 265 18.27 -5.23 -7.29
CA LYS A 265 18.91 -4.08 -7.95
C LYS A 265 19.19 -2.92 -7.01
N PHE A 266 18.43 -2.78 -5.93
CA PHE A 266 18.62 -1.70 -4.97
C PHE A 266 18.32 -2.13 -3.54
N LEU A 267 19.19 -1.70 -2.62
CA LEU A 267 19.04 -1.92 -1.19
C LEU A 267 19.37 -0.64 -0.44
N SER A 268 18.45 -0.14 0.38
CA SER A 268 18.67 0.98 1.28
C SER A 268 18.41 0.55 2.72
N ILE A 269 19.39 0.70 3.60
CA ILE A 269 19.27 0.31 5.01
C ILE A 269 19.77 1.45 5.88
N ARG A 270 18.91 1.95 6.78
CA ARG A 270 19.36 2.78 7.90
C ARG A 270 19.94 1.89 8.99
N MET A 271 21.19 2.14 9.36
CA MET A 271 21.94 1.33 10.33
C MET A 271 22.40 2.17 11.49
N ILE A 272 22.28 1.64 12.72
CA ILE A 272 22.74 2.33 13.93
C ILE A 272 24.26 2.53 13.91
N LEU A 273 24.99 1.55 13.40
CA LEU A 273 26.46 1.56 13.34
C LEU A 273 26.93 0.96 12.02
N TYR A 274 27.75 1.72 11.30
CA TYR A 274 28.47 1.24 10.12
C TYR A 274 29.97 1.18 10.43
N ARG A 275 30.59 0.05 10.09
CA ARG A 275 32.05 -0.13 10.14
C ARG A 275 32.49 -0.73 8.81
N GLU A 276 33.09 0.10 7.97
CA GLU A 276 33.48 -0.27 6.60
C GLU A 276 34.30 -1.55 6.56
N PHE A 277 35.35 -1.66 7.38
CA PHE A 277 36.24 -2.83 7.41
C PHE A 277 35.52 -4.13 7.79
N VAL A 278 34.46 -4.07 8.60
CA VAL A 278 33.66 -5.25 8.95
C VAL A 278 32.68 -5.60 7.84
N ALA A 279 32.08 -4.59 7.20
CA ALA A 279 31.13 -4.80 6.12
C ALA A 279 31.81 -5.44 4.89
N PHE A 280 33.10 -5.20 4.70
CA PHE A 280 33.87 -5.66 3.53
C PHE A 280 34.95 -6.69 3.83
N GLU A 281 34.96 -7.25 5.04
CA GLU A 281 35.94 -8.27 5.45
C GLU A 281 36.00 -9.41 4.44
N GLY A 282 37.19 -9.66 3.88
CA GLY A 282 37.48 -10.73 2.92
C GLY A 282 37.10 -10.43 1.46
N ILE A 283 36.45 -9.31 1.17
CA ILE A 283 36.04 -8.90 -0.20
C ILE A 283 36.67 -7.56 -0.64
N GLU A 284 37.68 -7.08 0.08
CA GLU A 284 38.33 -5.79 -0.16
C GLU A 284 38.97 -5.72 -1.56
N HIS A 285 39.52 -6.84 -2.02
CA HIS A 285 40.12 -6.97 -3.35
C HIS A 285 39.11 -6.77 -4.50
N ARG A 286 37.81 -6.85 -4.22
CA ARG A 286 36.72 -6.62 -5.19
C ARG A 286 36.20 -5.19 -5.17
N LEU A 287 36.75 -4.33 -4.32
CA LEU A 287 36.33 -2.94 -4.17
C LEU A 287 37.17 -1.98 -5.00
N THR A 288 36.49 -1.00 -5.57
CA THR A 288 37.10 0.16 -6.21
C THR A 288 36.45 1.44 -5.68
N ASN A 289 37.17 2.56 -5.69
CA ASN A 289 36.56 3.84 -5.32
C ASN A 289 35.93 4.50 -6.55
N LYS A 290 34.78 5.16 -6.37
CA LYS A 290 34.12 5.93 -7.43
C LYS A 290 33.79 7.34 -6.96
N THR A 291 34.17 8.32 -7.76
CA THR A 291 34.06 9.76 -7.43
C THR A 291 32.89 10.44 -8.12
N ASP A 292 32.37 9.87 -9.20
CA ASP A 292 31.22 10.42 -9.93
C ASP A 292 29.99 10.48 -9.03
N GLN A 293 29.04 11.34 -9.36
CA GLN A 293 27.76 11.38 -8.66
C GLN A 293 26.75 10.51 -9.42
N ILE A 294 26.27 9.46 -8.75
CA ILE A 294 25.30 8.53 -9.27
C ILE A 294 24.11 8.53 -8.32
N LYS A 295 22.92 8.56 -8.90
CA LYS A 295 21.66 8.45 -8.18
C LYS A 295 20.89 7.26 -8.72
N PHE A 296 20.19 6.57 -7.84
CA PHE A 296 19.18 5.58 -8.17
C PHE A 296 17.81 6.21 -8.02
N LYS A 297 16.91 5.95 -8.98
CA LYS A 297 15.51 6.34 -8.90
C LYS A 297 14.72 5.09 -8.55
N SER A 298 14.12 5.06 -7.36
CA SER A 298 13.32 3.92 -6.90
C SER A 298 12.03 3.77 -7.70
N TYR A 299 11.37 2.63 -7.50
CA TYR A 299 10.02 2.33 -7.96
C TYR A 299 9.00 3.42 -7.56
N THR A 300 9.15 4.01 -6.37
CA THR A 300 8.33 5.11 -5.87
C THR A 300 8.71 6.47 -6.47
N GLY A 301 9.83 6.56 -7.19
CA GLY A 301 10.38 7.78 -7.77
C GLY A 301 11.32 8.56 -6.85
N GLU A 302 11.56 8.09 -5.62
CA GLU A 302 12.53 8.67 -4.68
C GLU A 302 13.96 8.53 -5.24
N LEU A 303 14.80 9.54 -4.99
CA LEU A 303 16.18 9.55 -5.47
C LEU A 303 17.15 9.22 -4.33
N TYR A 304 17.93 8.16 -4.53
CA TYR A 304 18.94 7.70 -3.58
C TYR A 304 20.33 7.93 -4.11
N ARG A 305 21.19 8.54 -3.29
CA ARG A 305 22.59 8.74 -3.65
C ARG A 305 23.38 7.45 -3.53
N LEU A 306 24.10 7.10 -4.59
CA LEU A 306 24.95 5.92 -4.66
C LEU A 306 26.44 6.22 -4.78
N SER A 307 26.80 7.46 -5.09
CA SER A 307 28.20 7.88 -5.11
C SER A 307 28.36 9.40 -4.89
N PRO A 308 29.56 9.88 -4.47
CA PRO A 308 30.83 9.17 -4.32
C PRO A 308 30.76 8.04 -3.29
N GLY A 309 31.46 6.95 -3.55
CA GLY A 309 31.30 5.70 -2.80
C GLY A 309 32.25 4.59 -3.27
N LYS A 310 31.95 3.36 -2.85
CA LYS A 310 32.67 2.15 -3.27
C LYS A 310 31.91 1.47 -4.41
N CYS A 311 32.62 0.81 -5.30
CA CYS A 311 32.05 -0.09 -6.28
C CYS A 311 32.51 -1.51 -5.99
N LEU A 312 31.55 -2.41 -5.85
CA LEU A 312 31.76 -3.83 -5.67
C LEU A 312 31.55 -4.53 -7.01
N ARG A 313 32.55 -5.28 -7.46
CA ARG A 313 32.50 -6.01 -8.74
C ARG A 313 32.29 -7.51 -8.50
N ARG A 314 31.34 -8.08 -9.23
CA ARG A 314 31.08 -9.52 -9.29
C ARG A 314 31.87 -10.17 -10.43
N ASP A 315 32.04 -11.49 -10.36
CA ASP A 315 32.89 -12.26 -11.29
C ASP A 315 32.34 -12.26 -12.73
N ASP A 316 31.03 -12.10 -12.90
CA ASP A 316 30.36 -11.89 -14.20
C ASP A 316 30.52 -10.47 -14.77
N GLY A 317 31.23 -9.59 -14.06
CA GLY A 317 31.46 -8.21 -14.47
C GLY A 317 30.36 -7.23 -14.05
N VAL A 318 29.27 -7.68 -13.40
CA VAL A 318 28.25 -6.77 -12.85
C VAL A 318 28.86 -5.96 -11.70
N ILE A 319 28.56 -4.65 -11.69
CA ILE A 319 29.07 -3.72 -10.68
C ILE A 319 27.90 -3.14 -9.90
N ALA A 320 28.03 -3.13 -8.57
CA ALA A 320 27.16 -2.38 -7.68
C ALA A 320 27.92 -1.23 -7.03
N SER A 321 27.23 -0.10 -6.83
CA SER A 321 27.74 1.05 -6.08
C SER A 321 27.20 1.03 -4.66
N ILE A 322 28.06 1.42 -3.71
CA ILE A 322 27.77 1.43 -2.28
C ILE A 322 28.12 2.82 -1.75
N HIS A 323 27.16 3.45 -1.09
CA HIS A 323 27.33 4.75 -0.45
C HIS A 323 26.75 4.71 0.95
N TYR A 324 27.52 5.17 1.92
CA TYR A 324 27.05 5.37 3.29
C TYR A 324 27.06 6.86 3.60
N ASP A 325 25.92 7.40 4.03
CA ASP A 325 25.80 8.75 4.55
C ASP A 325 25.84 8.69 6.09
N PRO A 326 26.90 9.21 6.75
CA PRO A 326 27.00 9.21 8.20
C PRO A 326 25.98 10.13 8.88
N THR A 327 25.42 11.12 8.17
CA THR A 327 24.45 12.08 8.70
C THR A 327 23.09 11.44 8.87
N THR A 328 22.62 10.73 7.84
CA THR A 328 21.34 10.02 7.87
C THR A 328 21.48 8.59 8.38
N GLN A 329 22.71 8.10 8.50
CA GLN A 329 23.07 6.73 8.82
C GLN A 329 22.51 5.70 7.83
N ILE A 330 22.36 6.09 6.56
CA ILE A 330 21.78 5.25 5.52
C ILE A 330 22.91 4.70 4.63
N LEU A 331 22.93 3.39 4.46
CA LEU A 331 23.71 2.72 3.43
C LEU A 331 22.80 2.40 2.24
N ASN A 332 23.21 2.87 1.07
CA ASN A 332 22.60 2.52 -0.21
C ASN A 332 23.54 1.60 -0.98
N PHE A 333 22.99 0.55 -1.54
CA PHE A 333 23.60 -0.37 -2.50
C PHE A 333 22.74 -0.37 -3.77
N GLY A 334 23.35 -0.29 -4.95
CA GLY A 334 22.59 -0.36 -6.21
C GLY A 334 23.41 -0.87 -7.39
N VAL A 335 22.79 -1.68 -8.25
CA VAL A 335 23.41 -2.33 -9.42
C VAL A 335 23.43 -1.39 -10.63
N LEU A 336 24.62 -1.07 -11.15
CA LEU A 336 24.86 0.02 -12.11
C LEU A 336 24.26 -0.15 -13.52
N THR A 337 23.60 -1.27 -13.83
CA THR A 337 23.09 -1.56 -15.18
C THR A 337 21.91 -0.67 -15.58
N ASP A 338 21.16 -0.12 -14.61
CA ASP A 338 19.86 0.54 -14.85
C ASP A 338 19.88 2.03 -14.45
N MET A 339 21.04 2.68 -14.36
CA MET A 339 21.17 3.98 -13.68
C MET A 339 21.20 5.21 -14.59
N VAL A 340 20.59 6.29 -14.09
CA VAL A 340 20.68 7.63 -14.69
C VAL A 340 21.99 8.27 -14.25
N VAL A 341 22.92 8.43 -15.18
CA VAL A 341 24.14 9.22 -14.96
C VAL A 341 23.74 10.70 -15.03
N CYS A 342 23.81 11.41 -13.91
CA CYS A 342 23.70 12.86 -13.92
C CYS A 342 25.04 13.43 -14.42
N SER A 343 25.11 13.80 -15.70
CA SER A 343 26.21 14.63 -16.19
C SER A 343 26.21 15.96 -15.43
N LYS A 344 27.38 16.40 -14.97
CA LYS A 344 27.55 17.70 -14.29
C LYS A 344 27.00 18.82 -15.19
N GLY A 345 26.03 19.57 -14.68
CA GLY A 345 25.67 20.90 -15.19
C GLY A 345 26.61 21.96 -14.66
#